data_AF-A0ABD6I4Q7-F1
#
_entry.id   AF-A0ABD6I4Q7-F1
#
_cell.length_a   1.000
_cell.length_b   1.000
_cell.length_c   1.000
_cell.angle_alpha   90.00
_cell.angle_beta   90.00
_cell.angle_gamma   90.00
#
_symmetry.space_group_name_H-M   'P 1'
#
loop_
_entity.id
_entity.type
_entity.pdbx_description
1 polymer ?
#
loop_
_entity_poly.entity_id
_entity_poly.type
_entity_poly.pdbx_seq_one_letter_code
_entity_poly.pdbx_strand_id
1 'polypeptide(L)'
;MMKSENKCPFCGANLITEDHCHSCNAFQIKGYVSREARRRIKLISACVSLIIGLVAAFIAFLASVDIGVYILILVFSVVFLFALNRLLFTKEVKKGKVVWKRAMVAW
;
A
#
# COMPACT_ATOMS: atom_id res chain seq x y z
N MET A 1 15.54 10.38 -11.18
CA MET A 1 14.49 10.39 -12.23
C MET A 1 15.21 10.44 -13.56
N MET A 2 15.33 9.31 -14.28
CA MET A 2 15.78 9.35 -15.67
C MET A 2 14.56 9.74 -16.51
N LYS A 3 14.57 10.99 -16.99
CA LYS A 3 13.67 11.47 -18.04
C LYS A 3 14.03 10.68 -19.29
N SER A 4 13.37 9.53 -19.50
CA SER A 4 13.60 8.75 -20.71
C SER A 4 12.95 9.53 -21.84
N GLU A 5 13.77 10.07 -22.72
CA GLU A 5 13.41 10.26 -24.13
C GLU A 5 12.53 9.09 -24.55
N ASN A 6 11.40 9.34 -25.21
CA ASN A 6 10.30 8.44 -25.60
C ASN A 6 10.71 7.05 -26.12
N LYS A 7 11.44 6.25 -25.35
CA LYS A 7 12.12 5.02 -25.72
C LYS A 7 11.82 3.99 -24.64
N CYS A 8 11.52 2.78 -25.07
CA CYS A 8 11.22 1.69 -24.17
C CYS A 8 12.48 1.23 -23.40
N PRO A 9 12.43 1.06 -22.07
CA PRO A 9 13.59 0.64 -21.27
C PRO A 9 14.06 -0.80 -21.53
N PHE A 10 13.28 -1.61 -22.25
CA PHE A 10 13.63 -3.01 -22.56
C PHE A 10 14.20 -3.21 -23.96
N CYS A 11 13.69 -2.49 -24.97
CA CYS A 11 14.07 -2.69 -26.37
C CYS A 11 14.64 -1.43 -27.05
N GLY A 12 14.65 -0.28 -26.37
CA GLY A 12 15.12 0.99 -26.93
C GLY A 12 14.24 1.58 -28.04
N ALA A 13 13.17 0.88 -28.45
CA ALA A 13 12.25 1.35 -29.49
C ALA A 13 11.49 2.61 -29.05
N ASN A 14 11.23 3.53 -29.99
CA ASN A 14 10.44 4.71 -29.70
C ASN A 14 9.00 4.33 -29.31
N LEU A 15 8.50 4.91 -28.23
CA LEU A 15 7.16 4.76 -27.71
C LEU A 15 6.21 5.61 -28.56
N ILE A 16 5.33 4.94 -29.30
CA ILE A 16 4.21 5.58 -30.03
C ILE A 16 3.09 5.94 -29.05
N THR A 17 2.94 5.14 -27.99
CA THR A 17 1.98 5.29 -26.88
C THR A 17 2.72 5.18 -25.54
N GLU A 18 2.38 6.02 -24.57
CA GLU A 18 3.09 6.05 -23.27
C GLU A 18 2.83 4.82 -22.40
N ASP A 19 1.72 4.12 -22.64
CA ASP A 19 1.22 3.07 -21.75
C ASP A 19 1.76 1.67 -22.10
N HIS A 20 2.17 1.45 -23.35
CA HIS A 20 2.67 0.16 -23.83
C HIS A 20 3.65 0.31 -24.99
N CYS A 21 4.61 -0.61 -25.09
CA CYS A 21 5.53 -0.69 -26.21
C CYS A 21 5.06 -1.76 -27.20
N HIS A 22 4.76 -1.34 -28.43
CA HIS A 22 4.32 -2.23 -29.52
C HIS A 22 5.38 -3.24 -30.00
N SER A 23 6.67 -2.97 -29.78
CA SER A 23 7.75 -3.86 -30.24
C SER A 23 8.02 -5.01 -29.27
N CYS A 24 7.96 -4.76 -27.97
CA CYS A 24 8.35 -5.74 -26.95
C CYS A 24 7.22 -6.16 -25.99
N ASN A 25 6.01 -5.64 -26.21
CA ASN A 25 4.82 -5.80 -25.37
C ASN A 25 5.06 -5.48 -23.88
N ALA A 26 6.03 -4.61 -23.58
CA ALA A 26 6.20 -4.07 -22.25
C ALA A 26 5.12 -3.02 -21.97
N PHE A 27 4.56 -3.04 -20.78
CA PHE A 27 3.50 -2.12 -20.37
C PHE A 27 3.89 -1.38 -19.10
N GLN A 28 3.32 -0.19 -18.97
CA GLN A 28 3.56 0.70 -17.85
C GLN A 28 2.47 0.53 -16.79
N ILE A 29 2.85 0.18 -15.55
CA ILE A 29 1.91 0.10 -14.43
C ILE A 29 1.97 1.42 -13.66
N LYS A 30 0.94 2.25 -13.84
CA LYS A 30 0.74 3.48 -13.05
C LYS A 30 0.19 3.12 -11.66
N GLY A 31 0.75 3.70 -10.60
CA GLY A 31 0.32 3.43 -9.22
C GLY A 31 0.78 2.09 -8.66
N TYR A 32 1.93 1.57 -9.13
CA TYR A 32 2.46 0.29 -8.66
C TYR A 32 2.87 0.35 -7.18
N VAL A 33 2.19 -0.42 -6.34
CA VAL A 33 2.57 -0.64 -4.94
C VAL A 33 3.40 -1.91 -4.84
N SER A 34 4.66 -1.78 -4.42
CA SER A 34 5.57 -2.93 -4.26
C SER A 34 5.07 -3.91 -3.18
N ARG A 35 5.48 -5.17 -3.28
CA ARG A 35 5.13 -6.20 -2.28
C ARG A 35 5.67 -5.83 -0.89
N GLU A 36 6.86 -5.25 -0.84
CA GLU A 36 7.47 -4.72 0.39
C GLU A 36 6.65 -3.57 0.97
N ALA A 37 6.21 -2.61 0.14
CA ALA A 37 5.37 -1.51 0.59
C ALA A 37 4.04 -2.01 1.16
N ARG A 38 3.38 -2.99 0.51
CA ARG A 38 2.17 -3.62 1.06
C ARG A 38 2.44 -4.31 2.41
N ARG A 39 3.54 -5.04 2.56
CA ARG A 39 3.92 -5.66 3.83
C ARG A 39 4.19 -4.63 4.92
N ARG A 40 4.93 -3.56 4.60
CA ARG A 40 5.20 -2.46 5.54
C ARG A 40 3.91 -1.77 5.98
N ILE A 41 2.99 -1.47 5.06
CA ILE A 41 1.70 -0.88 5.40
C ILE A 41 0.91 -1.78 6.36
N LYS A 42 0.81 -3.08 6.07
CA LYS A 42 0.12 -4.03 6.96
C LYS A 42 0.78 -4.10 8.34
N LEU A 43 2.11 -4.17 8.39
CA LEU A 43 2.85 -4.20 9.66
C LEU A 43 2.66 -2.92 10.47
N ILE A 44 2.79 -1.74 9.84
CA ILE A 44 2.63 -0.45 10.51
C ILE A 44 1.19 -0.30 11.02
N SER A 45 0.19 -0.57 10.18
CA SER A 45 -1.22 -0.48 10.59
C SER A 45 -1.54 -1.44 11.75
N ALA A 46 -1.01 -2.67 11.72
CA ALA A 46 -1.16 -3.62 12.82
C ALA A 46 -0.48 -3.13 14.11
N CYS A 47 0.79 -2.72 14.05
CA CYS A 47 1.53 -2.21 15.22
C CYS A 47 0.83 -1.00 15.84
N VAL A 48 0.45 -0.01 15.03
CA VAL A 48 -0.19 1.21 15.55
C VAL A 48 -1.55 0.89 16.18
N SER A 49 -2.36 0.04 15.55
CA SER A 49 -3.67 -0.33 16.09
C SER A 49 -3.56 -1.13 17.39
N LEU A 50 -2.55 -2.00 17.48
CA LEU A 50 -2.26 -2.81 18.66
C LEU A 50 -1.76 -1.94 19.83
N ILE A 51 -0.84 -1.02 19.57
CA ILE A 51 -0.34 -0.07 20.59
C ILE A 51 -1.50 0.78 21.12
N ILE A 52 -2.33 1.35 20.24
CA ILE A 52 -3.48 2.16 20.65
C ILE A 52 -4.47 1.33 21.46
N GLY A 53 -4.77 0.09 21.02
CA GLY A 53 -5.65 -0.82 21.75
C GLY A 53 -5.13 -1.16 23.15
N LEU A 54 -3.83 -1.46 23.28
CA LEU A 54 -3.20 -1.74 24.57
C LEU A 54 -3.21 -0.52 25.49
N VAL A 55 -2.87 0.66 24.98
CA VAL A 55 -2.89 1.90 25.77
C VAL A 55 -4.32 2.22 26.24
N ALA A 56 -5.31 2.11 25.35
CA ALA A 56 -6.71 2.32 25.70
C ALA A 56 -7.20 1.29 26.75
N ALA A 57 -6.85 0.02 26.60
CA ALA A 57 -7.18 -1.02 27.57
C ALA A 57 -6.50 -0.80 28.93
N PHE A 58 -5.26 -0.31 28.93
CA PHE A 58 -4.53 0.03 30.15
C PHE A 58 -5.16 1.22 30.88
N ILE A 59 -5.54 2.27 30.15
CA ILE A 59 -6.27 3.42 30.71
C ILE A 59 -7.62 2.96 31.28
N ALA A 60 -8.37 2.15 30.54
CA ALA A 60 -9.63 1.57 30.99
C ALA A 60 -9.45 0.78 32.30
N PHE A 61 -8.39 -0.03 32.38
CA PHE A 61 -8.05 -0.77 33.60
C PHE A 61 -7.77 0.15 34.79
N LEU A 62 -6.97 1.20 34.60
CA LEU A 62 -6.70 2.18 35.66
C LEU A 62 -7.97 2.93 36.09
N ALA A 63 -8.88 3.19 35.17
CA ALA A 63 -10.16 3.84 35.44
C ALA A 63 -11.24 2.88 36.00
N SER A 64 -10.92 1.59 36.21
CA SER A 64 -11.84 0.57 36.74
C SER A 64 -13.18 0.52 35.99
N VAL A 65 -13.15 0.70 34.67
CA VAL A 65 -14.37 0.74 33.84
C VAL A 65 -14.95 -0.65 33.62
N ASP A 66 -16.26 -0.68 33.31
CA ASP A 66 -16.99 -1.90 33.01
C ASP A 66 -16.47 -2.63 31.76
N ILE A 67 -16.77 -3.93 31.70
CA ILE A 67 -16.42 -4.84 30.60
C ILE A 67 -16.86 -4.31 29.22
N GLY A 68 -17.96 -3.55 29.17
CA GLY A 68 -18.51 -2.97 27.94
C GLY A 68 -17.55 -2.00 27.25
N VAL A 69 -16.71 -1.29 28.01
CA VAL A 69 -15.73 -0.36 27.46
C VAL A 69 -14.60 -1.11 26.76
N TYR A 70 -14.18 -2.27 27.27
CA TYR A 70 -13.19 -3.11 26.61
C TYR A 70 -13.69 -3.66 25.26
N ILE A 71 -14.96 -4.05 25.19
CA ILE A 71 -15.58 -4.48 23.93
C ILE A 71 -15.56 -3.33 22.91
N LEU A 72 -15.91 -2.12 23.33
CA LEU A 72 -15.84 -0.94 22.47
C LEU A 72 -14.40 -0.67 21.99
N ILE A 73 -13.41 -0.73 22.88
CA ILE A 73 -11.99 -0.55 22.54
C ILE A 73 -11.55 -1.56 21.47
N LEU A 74 -11.96 -2.82 21.59
CA LEU A 74 -11.65 -3.86 20.61
C LEU A 74 -12.28 -3.54 19.24
N VAL A 75 -13.57 -3.18 19.21
CA VAL A 75 -14.26 -2.80 17.97
C VAL A 75 -13.58 -1.60 17.32
N PHE A 76 -13.29 -0.55 18.11
CA PHE A 76 -12.59 0.64 17.63
C PHE A 76 -11.20 0.32 17.07
N SER A 77 -10.42 -0.55 17.74
CA SER A 77 -9.10 -0.95 17.26
C SER A 77 -9.17 -1.65 15.89
N VAL A 78 -10.16 -2.53 15.68
CA VAL A 78 -10.35 -3.21 14.38
C VAL A 78 -10.76 -2.24 13.28
N VAL A 79 -11.71 -1.34 13.56
CA VAL A 79 -12.13 -0.30 12.60
C VAL A 79 -10.95 0.61 12.23
N PHE A 80 -10.17 1.01 13.23
CA PHE A 80 -9.01 1.85 13.05
C PHE A 80 -7.92 1.17 12.21
N LEU A 81 -7.68 -0.13 12.42
CA LEU A 81 -6.77 -0.94 11.61
C LEU A 81 -7.16 -0.91 10.13
N PHE A 82 -8.44 -1.13 9.84
CA PHE A 82 -8.93 -1.12 8.45
C PHE A 82 -8.82 0.27 7.82
N ALA A 83 -9.19 1.31 8.56
CA ALA A 83 -9.11 2.70 8.10
C ALA A 83 -7.66 3.12 7.78
N LEU A 84 -6.72 2.88 8.71
CA LEU A 84 -5.31 3.19 8.51
C LEU A 84 -4.71 2.44 7.31
N ASN A 85 -4.98 1.14 7.20
CA ASN A 85 -4.47 0.33 6.11
C ASN A 85 -4.96 0.88 4.75
N ARG A 86 -6.25 1.23 4.64
CA ARG A 86 -6.82 1.82 3.43
C ARG A 86 -6.22 3.18 3.09
N LEU A 87 -6.02 4.05 4.09
CA LEU A 87 -5.42 5.37 3.92
C LEU A 87 -3.94 5.29 3.50
N LEU A 88 -3.15 4.43 4.13
CA LEU A 88 -1.75 4.25 3.77
C LEU A 88 -1.59 3.62 2.39
N PHE A 89 -2.44 2.66 2.05
CA PHE A 89 -2.46 2.06 0.72
C PHE A 89 -2.80 3.10 -0.37
N THR A 90 -3.85 3.88 -0.17
CA THR A 90 -4.20 4.96 -1.12
C THR A 90 -3.12 6.04 -1.22
N LYS A 91 -2.44 6.38 -0.12
CA LYS A 91 -1.27 7.26 -0.14
C LYS A 91 -0.12 6.69 -0.99
N GLU A 92 0.20 5.40 -0.86
CA GLU A 92 1.23 4.76 -1.69
C GLU A 92 0.82 4.70 -3.17
N VAL A 93 -0.46 4.45 -3.48
CA VAL A 93 -0.96 4.50 -4.87
C VAL A 93 -0.83 5.93 -5.44
N LYS A 94 -1.20 6.95 -4.66
CA LYS A 94 -1.11 8.37 -5.07
C LYS A 94 0.32 8.87 -5.27
N LYS A 95 1.35 8.18 -4.74
CA LYS A 95 2.75 8.50 -5.05
C LYS A 95 3.09 8.30 -6.53
N GLY A 96 2.18 7.69 -7.32
CA GLY A 96 2.29 7.65 -8.77
C GLY A 96 3.54 6.90 -9.23
N LYS A 97 4.02 5.92 -8.45
CA LYS A 97 5.18 5.12 -8.86
C LYS A 97 4.83 4.38 -10.14
N VAL A 98 5.63 4.65 -11.15
CA VAL A 98 5.49 4.06 -12.48
C VAL A 98 6.56 2.98 -12.62
N VAL A 99 6.13 1.75 -12.89
CA VAL A 99 7.03 0.62 -13.11
C VAL A 99 6.73 -0.01 -14.46
N TRP A 100 7.77 -0.19 -15.26
CA TRP A 100 7.70 -0.92 -16.51
C TRP A 100 7.80 -2.43 -16.23
N LYS A 101 6.83 -3.20 -16.72
CA LYS A 101 6.89 -4.67 -16.70
C LYS A 101 6.73 -5.21 -18.11
N ARG A 102 7.37 -6.36 -18.36
CA ARG A 102 7.15 -7.15 -19.57
C ARG A 102 6.22 -8.30 -19.20
N ALA A 103 5.21 -8.56 -20.03
CA ALA A 103 4.49 -9.82 -19.92
C ALA A 103 5.50 -10.94 -20.18
N MET A 104 5.81 -11.73 -19.16
CA MET A 104 6.52 -12.98 -19.37
C MET A 104 5.52 -13.89 -20.08
N VAL A 105 5.80 -14.23 -21.34
CA VAL A 105 5.07 -15.29 -22.02
C VAL A 105 5.41 -16.56 -21.26
N ALA A 106 4.48 -17.04 -20.43
CA ALA A 106 4.55 -18.38 -19.89
C ALA A 106 4.31 -19.32 -21.09
N TRP A 107 5.40 -19.79 -21.69
CA TRP A 107 5.38 -20.98 -22.53
C TRP A 107 5.32 -22.21 -21.63
#